data_AF-A0A5P1EFR6-F1
#
_entry.id   AF-A0A5P1EFR6-F1
#
_cell.length_a   1.000
_cell.length_b   1.000
_cell.length_c   1.000
_cell.angle_alpha   90.00
_cell.angle_beta   90.00
_cell.angle_gamma   90.00
#
_symmetry.space_group_name_H-M   'P 1'
#
loop_
_entity.id
_entity.type
_entity.pdbx_description
1 polymer ?
#
loop_
_entity_poly.entity_id
_entity_poly.type
_entity_poly.pdbx_seq_one_letter_code
_entity_poly.pdbx_strand_id
1 'polypeptide(L)'
;MTTLFLPTSTDEKTLRPSFVRDEDERPKVPYNEFSDEIRIISLKGIDDAVEGKREKIRNKIVEACEEWGIFQVVDHGIDAGLIADMMRLAREFFALPPEEKLRFDMSGGKKGGFTVSSHLQSDVDSWWVQE
;
A
#
# COMPACT_ATOMS: atom_id res chain seq x y z
N MET A 1 -31.87 2.01 -1.92
CA MET A 1 -30.87 2.53 -2.88
C MET A 1 -29.68 2.97 -2.06
N THR A 2 -28.57 2.23 -2.13
CA THR A 2 -27.34 2.60 -1.42
C THR A 2 -26.63 3.66 -2.26
N THR A 3 -26.67 4.91 -1.82
CA THR A 3 -25.94 6.00 -2.47
C THR A 3 -24.45 5.71 -2.37
N LEU A 4 -23.78 5.58 -3.51
CA LEU A 4 -22.32 5.45 -3.55
C LEU A 4 -21.71 6.73 -2.96
N PHE A 5 -21.01 6.61 -1.85
CA PHE A 5 -20.35 7.76 -1.22
C PHE A 5 -19.04 8.05 -1.96
N LEU A 6 -18.93 9.28 -2.48
CA LEU A 6 -17.72 9.79 -3.13
C LEU A 6 -17.14 10.89 -2.23
N PRO A 7 -16.14 10.60 -1.39
CA PRO A 7 -15.61 11.56 -0.40
C PRO A 7 -15.09 12.86 -1.02
N THR A 8 -14.74 12.84 -2.31
CA THR A 8 -14.16 13.97 -3.04
C THR A 8 -15.17 15.04 -3.47
N SER A 9 -16.46 14.93 -3.11
CA SER A 9 -17.54 15.77 -3.65
C SER A 9 -18.34 16.59 -2.62
N THR A 10 -17.94 16.63 -1.35
CA THR A 10 -18.79 17.21 -0.28
C THR A 10 -18.04 18.27 0.53
N ASP A 11 -18.60 19.49 0.61
CA ASP A 11 -18.16 20.59 1.49
C ASP A 11 -18.52 20.33 2.97
N GLU A 12 -18.33 19.10 3.45
CA GLU A 12 -18.64 18.71 4.82
C GLU A 12 -17.55 19.22 5.77
N LYS A 13 -17.94 20.01 6.79
CA LYS A 13 -17.00 20.56 7.78
C LYS A 13 -16.50 19.53 8.80
N THR A 14 -17.15 18.37 8.87
CA THR A 14 -16.89 17.33 9.86
C THR A 14 -16.89 15.96 9.18
N LEU A 15 -15.99 15.07 9.60
CA LEU A 15 -15.94 13.69 9.10
C LEU A 15 -17.24 12.95 9.44
N ARG A 16 -17.70 12.10 8.51
CA ARG A 16 -18.83 11.21 8.79
C ARG A 16 -18.42 10.17 9.84
N PRO A 17 -19.35 9.75 10.72
CA PRO A 17 -19.07 8.75 11.76
C PRO A 17 -18.44 7.46 11.22
N SER A 18 -18.78 7.04 10.00
CA SER A 18 -18.22 5.83 9.36
C SER A 18 -16.71 5.91 9.05
N PHE A 19 -16.10 7.10 9.08
CA PHE A 19 -14.65 7.29 8.92
C PHE A 19 -13.94 7.52 10.27
N VAL A 20 -14.70 7.63 11.36
CA VAL A 20 -14.14 7.78 12.70
C VAL A 20 -13.90 6.39 13.26
N ARG A 21 -12.63 6.08 13.56
CA ARG A 21 -12.26 4.81 14.21
C ARG A 21 -12.77 4.75 15.65
N ASP A 22 -13.07 3.53 16.09
CA ASP A 22 -13.37 3.22 17.48
C ASP A 22 -12.20 3.62 18.39
N GLU A 23 -12.49 4.01 19.63
CA GLU A 23 -11.51 4.66 20.51
C GLU A 23 -10.26 3.80 20.75
N ASP A 24 -10.43 2.48 20.78
CA ASP A 24 -9.38 1.48 21.01
C ASP A 24 -8.48 1.24 19.78
N GLU A 25 -8.95 1.55 18.57
CA GLU A 25 -8.21 1.46 17.31
C GLU A 25 -7.47 2.76 16.94
N ARG A 26 -7.69 3.84 17.69
CA ARG A 26 -7.04 5.13 17.41
C ARG A 26 -5.54 5.06 17.73
N PRO A 27 -4.70 5.81 17.01
CA PRO A 27 -3.26 5.86 17.29
C PRO A 27 -2.99 6.24 18.76
N LYS A 28 -2.19 5.42 19.44
CA LYS A 28 -1.77 5.64 20.84
C LYS A 28 -0.44 6.39 20.94
N VAL A 29 0.24 6.58 19.81
CA VAL A 29 1.54 7.25 19.71
C VAL A 29 1.36 8.68 19.19
N PRO A 30 2.25 9.61 19.55
CA PRO A 30 2.24 10.97 19.02
C PRO A 30 2.36 10.97 17.49
N TYR A 31 1.64 11.88 16.83
CA TYR A 31 1.64 11.99 15.36
C TYR A 31 2.95 12.55 14.78
N ASN A 32 3.86 13.02 15.62
CA ASN A 32 5.08 13.75 15.26
C ASN A 32 6.36 13.09 15.77
N GLU A 33 6.27 11.87 16.31
CA GLU A 33 7.40 11.08 16.76
C GLU A 33 7.54 9.85 15.84
N PHE A 34 8.52 9.90 14.95
CA PHE A 34 8.76 8.85 13.95
C PHE A 34 10.10 8.17 14.22
N SER A 35 10.15 6.87 13.99
CA SER A 35 11.38 6.09 14.02
C SER A 35 12.01 6.05 12.62
N ASP A 36 13.33 6.26 12.55
CA ASP A 36 14.14 6.09 11.34
C ASP A 36 14.69 4.65 11.20
N GLU A 37 14.18 3.71 11.98
CA GLU A 37 14.80 2.38 12.16
C GLU A 37 14.46 1.37 11.05
N ILE A 38 13.53 1.69 10.14
CA ILE A 38 13.18 0.78 9.04
C ILE A 38 14.42 0.51 8.18
N ARG A 39 14.83 -0.76 8.12
CA ARG A 39 16.04 -1.19 7.43
C ARG A 39 15.99 -0.85 5.94
N ILE A 40 17.06 -0.27 5.42
CA ILE A 40 17.26 -0.02 3.98
C ILE A 40 18.28 -1.04 3.44
N ILE A 41 17.89 -1.79 2.42
CA ILE A 41 18.71 -2.85 1.80
C ILE A 41 19.00 -2.49 0.35
N SER A 42 20.29 -2.34 0.01
CA SER A 42 20.75 -2.20 -1.38
C SER A 42 20.87 -3.56 -2.05
N LEU A 43 20.28 -3.70 -3.26
CA LEU A 43 20.46 -4.88 -4.12
C LEU A 43 21.62 -4.72 -5.11
N LYS A 44 22.43 -3.67 -4.98
CA LYS A 44 23.51 -3.39 -5.91
C LYS A 44 24.45 -4.58 -6.06
N GLY A 45 24.45 -5.18 -7.25
CA GLY A 45 25.30 -6.32 -7.57
C GLY A 45 24.91 -7.62 -6.89
N ILE A 46 23.61 -7.80 -6.62
CA ILE A 46 23.03 -9.09 -6.23
C ILE A 46 23.24 -10.19 -7.29
N ASP A 47 23.41 -9.78 -8.55
CA ASP A 47 23.65 -10.66 -9.69
C ASP A 47 25.12 -10.63 -10.16
N ASP A 48 26.01 -9.92 -9.47
CA ASP A 48 27.43 -9.94 -9.79
C ASP A 48 27.99 -11.35 -9.54
N ALA A 49 28.89 -11.82 -10.39
CA ALA A 49 29.62 -13.08 -10.21
C ALA A 49 30.63 -13.06 -9.03
N VAL A 50 30.62 -12.01 -8.21
CA VAL A 50 31.47 -11.87 -7.03
C VAL A 50 30.97 -12.81 -5.94
N GLU A 51 31.80 -13.78 -5.57
CA GLU A 51 31.51 -14.79 -4.57
C GLU A 51 31.04 -14.16 -3.23
N GLY A 52 29.95 -14.70 -2.66
CA GLY A 52 29.42 -14.31 -1.35
C GLY A 52 28.63 -12.98 -1.31
N LYS A 53 28.60 -12.17 -2.36
CA LYS A 53 27.85 -10.89 -2.34
C LYS A 53 26.33 -11.10 -2.27
N ARG A 54 25.82 -12.02 -3.08
CA ARG A 54 24.40 -12.44 -3.07
C ARG A 54 23.98 -13.00 -1.70
N GLU A 55 24.83 -13.82 -1.08
CA GLU A 55 24.57 -14.40 0.24
C GLU A 55 24.45 -13.32 1.33
N LYS A 56 25.36 -12.33 1.33
CA LYS A 56 25.29 -11.20 2.28
C LYS A 56 24.00 -10.40 2.13
N ILE A 57 23.56 -10.12 0.90
CA ILE A 57 22.30 -9.41 0.65
C ILE A 57 21.11 -10.27 1.11
N ARG A 58 21.09 -11.57 0.80
CA ARG A 58 20.08 -12.51 1.28
C ARG A 58 19.98 -12.51 2.81
N ASN A 59 21.10 -12.59 3.52
CA ASN A 59 21.09 -12.64 4.98
C ASN A 59 20.52 -11.34 5.59
N LYS A 60 20.80 -10.18 5.00
CA LYS A 60 20.18 -8.91 5.42
C LYS A 60 18.66 -8.89 5.21
N ILE A 61 18.19 -9.47 4.12
CA ILE A 61 16.74 -9.59 3.85
C ILE A 61 16.09 -10.49 4.89
N VAL A 62 16.71 -11.64 5.20
CA VAL A 62 16.21 -12.57 6.24
C VAL A 62 16.15 -11.87 7.59
N GLU A 63 17.23 -11.21 8.02
CA GLU A 63 17.27 -10.46 9.29
C GLU A 63 16.17 -9.39 9.36
N ALA A 64 15.99 -8.61 8.29
CA ALA A 64 14.95 -7.58 8.26
C ALA A 64 13.53 -8.16 8.28
N CYS A 65 13.29 -9.31 7.63
CA CYS A 65 12.02 -10.01 7.73
C CYS A 65 11.76 -10.53 9.16
N GLU A 66 12.77 -11.09 9.82
CA GLU A 66 12.66 -11.67 11.16
C GLU A 66 12.48 -10.59 12.26
N GLU A 67 13.18 -9.46 12.13
CA GLU A 67 13.14 -8.39 13.13
C GLU A 67 11.99 -7.40 12.92
N TRP A 68 11.72 -7.00 11.66
CA TRP A 68 10.81 -5.88 11.35
C TRP A 68 9.58 -6.30 10.55
N GLY A 69 9.66 -7.38 9.75
CA GLY A 69 8.62 -7.76 8.79
C GLY A 69 8.46 -6.80 7.60
N ILE A 70 9.21 -5.69 7.56
CA ILE A 70 9.23 -4.70 6.48
C ILE A 70 10.62 -4.06 6.34
N PHE A 71 11.01 -3.72 5.11
CA PHE A 71 12.24 -3.02 4.79
C PHE A 71 12.10 -2.25 3.48
N GLN A 72 12.96 -1.25 3.28
CA GLN A 72 13.04 -0.51 2.03
C GLN A 72 14.14 -1.09 1.14
N VAL A 73 13.90 -1.14 -0.16
CA VAL A 73 14.87 -1.64 -1.14
C VAL A 73 15.39 -0.47 -1.99
N VAL A 74 16.72 -0.39 -2.15
CA VAL A 74 17.40 0.54 -3.04
C VAL A 74 18.31 -0.21 -4.03
N ASP A 75 18.75 0.45 -5.09
CA ASP A 75 19.55 -0.15 -6.16
C ASP A 75 18.92 -1.44 -6.75
N HIS A 76 17.59 -1.49 -6.82
CA HIS A 76 16.82 -2.65 -7.29
C HIS A 76 16.86 -2.84 -8.82
N GLY A 77 17.48 -1.91 -9.57
CA GLY A 77 17.63 -2.01 -11.03
C GLY A 77 16.35 -1.71 -11.83
N ILE A 78 15.28 -1.27 -11.18
CA ILE A 78 14.05 -0.81 -11.86
C ILE A 78 14.27 0.62 -12.32
N ASP A 79 13.99 0.89 -13.58
CA ASP A 79 14.13 2.21 -14.19
C ASP A 79 13.29 3.27 -13.45
N ALA A 80 13.92 4.41 -13.15
CA ALA A 80 13.26 5.49 -12.44
C ALA A 80 12.17 6.17 -13.29
N GLY A 81 12.33 6.18 -14.62
CA GLY A 81 11.32 6.67 -15.56
C GLY A 81 10.06 5.81 -15.54
N LEU A 82 10.20 4.47 -15.52
CA LEU A 82 9.08 3.55 -15.37
C LEU A 82 8.28 3.79 -14.09
N ILE A 83 8.97 3.98 -12.95
CA ILE A 83 8.30 4.28 -11.67
C ILE A 83 7.58 5.63 -11.75
N ALA A 84 8.21 6.65 -12.35
CA ALA A 84 7.62 7.97 -12.52
C ALA A 84 6.36 7.92 -13.40
N ASP A 85 6.40 7.16 -14.50
CA ASP A 85 5.25 6.96 -15.39
C ASP A 85 4.11 6.21 -14.72
N MET A 86 4.42 5.14 -13.97
CA MET A 86 3.42 4.42 -13.17
C MET A 86 2.72 5.37 -12.18
N MET A 87 3.48 6.21 -11.48
CA MET A 87 2.95 7.20 -10.54
C MET A 87 2.12 8.28 -11.25
N ARG A 88 2.57 8.74 -12.42
CA ARG A 88 1.82 9.70 -13.24
C ARG A 88 0.48 9.12 -13.70
N LEU A 89 0.47 7.91 -14.27
CA LEU A 89 -0.74 7.24 -14.72
C LEU A 89 -1.72 6.96 -13.57
N ALA A 90 -1.22 6.56 -12.39
CA ALA A 90 -2.05 6.40 -11.20
C ALA A 90 -2.73 7.73 -10.82
N ARG A 91 -1.98 8.83 -10.75
CA ARG A 91 -2.54 10.16 -10.46
C ARG A 91 -3.58 10.60 -11.48
N GLU A 92 -3.29 10.40 -12.78
CA GLU A 92 -4.22 10.71 -13.87
C GLU A 92 -5.52 9.91 -13.74
N PHE A 93 -5.44 8.61 -13.44
CA PHE A 93 -6.62 7.76 -13.21
C PHE A 93 -7.46 8.26 -12.03
N PHE A 94 -6.84 8.54 -10.88
CA PHE A 94 -7.58 9.00 -9.69
C PHE A 94 -8.17 10.42 -9.86
N ALA A 95 -7.60 11.24 -10.73
CA ALA A 95 -8.12 12.56 -11.13
C ALA A 95 -9.31 12.50 -12.09
N LEU A 96 -9.61 11.35 -12.70
CA LEU A 96 -10.80 11.18 -13.54
C LEU A 96 -12.10 11.38 -12.73
N PRO A 97 -13.20 11.80 -13.40
CA PRO A 97 -14.52 11.84 -12.80
C PRO A 97 -14.90 10.48 -12.18
N PRO A 98 -15.66 10.47 -11.08
CA PRO A 98 -16.10 9.24 -10.44
C PRO A 98 -16.77 8.24 -11.38
N GLU A 99 -17.57 8.72 -12.32
CA GLU A 99 -18.30 7.91 -13.30
C GLU A 99 -17.35 7.08 -14.17
N GLU A 100 -16.22 7.67 -14.58
CA GLU A 100 -15.19 7.00 -15.37
C GLU A 100 -14.46 5.94 -14.56
N LYS A 101 -14.16 6.22 -13.27
CA LYS A 101 -13.52 5.25 -12.37
C LYS A 101 -14.43 4.06 -12.07
N LEU A 102 -15.74 4.30 -11.92
CA LEU A 102 -16.73 3.26 -11.63
C LEU A 102 -16.99 2.30 -12.79
N ARG A 103 -16.56 2.63 -14.02
CA ARG A 103 -16.53 1.66 -15.14
C ARG A 103 -15.63 0.46 -14.82
N PHE A 104 -14.67 0.63 -13.91
CA PHE A 104 -13.74 -0.41 -13.47
C PHE A 104 -14.17 -1.04 -12.14
N ASP A 105 -15.43 -0.91 -11.70
CA ASP A 105 -15.90 -1.41 -10.41
C ASP A 105 -15.63 -2.92 -10.18
N MET A 106 -15.21 -3.26 -8.95
CA MET A 106 -14.83 -4.61 -8.53
C MET A 106 -16.00 -5.55 -8.19
N SER A 107 -17.26 -5.13 -8.30
CA SER A 107 -18.41 -6.00 -8.01
C SER A 107 -18.50 -7.20 -8.96
N GLY A 108 -19.19 -8.26 -8.50
CA GLY A 108 -19.49 -9.44 -9.31
C GLY A 108 -18.36 -10.46 -9.44
N GLY A 109 -17.45 -10.55 -8.46
CA GLY A 109 -16.39 -11.58 -8.42
C GLY A 109 -15.21 -11.32 -9.37
N LYS A 110 -15.02 -10.07 -9.80
CA LYS A 110 -13.87 -9.66 -10.62
C LYS A 110 -12.58 -9.70 -9.80
N LYS A 111 -11.48 -10.13 -10.41
CA LYS A 111 -10.16 -10.24 -9.76
C LYS A 111 -9.38 -8.92 -9.65
N GLY A 112 -10.01 -7.78 -9.96
CA GLY A 112 -9.37 -6.46 -9.92
C GLY A 112 -10.31 -5.35 -10.42
N GLY A 113 -10.00 -4.11 -10.05
CA GLY A 113 -10.81 -2.95 -10.41
C GLY A 113 -10.69 -1.79 -9.41
N PHE A 114 -11.60 -0.82 -9.53
CA PHE A 114 -11.77 0.30 -8.62
C PHE A 114 -12.84 -0.03 -7.58
N THR A 115 -12.59 0.31 -6.32
CA THR A 115 -13.60 0.20 -5.25
C THR A 115 -13.46 1.39 -4.31
N VAL A 116 -14.58 1.79 -3.70
CA VAL A 116 -14.60 2.79 -2.63
C VAL A 116 -15.01 2.08 -1.35
N SER A 117 -14.02 1.66 -0.56
CA SER A 117 -14.26 1.03 0.74
C SER A 117 -14.18 2.07 1.85
N SER A 118 -15.26 2.26 2.60
CA SER A 118 -15.24 2.96 3.90
C SER A 118 -14.92 2.03 5.07
N HIS A 119 -15.08 0.72 4.87
CA HIS A 119 -14.83 -0.27 5.92
C HIS A 119 -13.38 -0.74 5.84
N LEU A 120 -12.59 -0.35 6.84
CA LEU A 120 -11.34 -0.99 7.22
C LEU A 120 -11.56 -2.30 7.99
N GLN A 121 -12.80 -2.82 8.04
CA GLN A 121 -13.06 -4.24 8.30
C GLN A 121 -12.98 -4.99 6.97
N SER A 122 -11.77 -5.15 6.45
CA SER A 122 -11.52 -6.33 5.64
C SER A 122 -11.52 -7.50 6.62
N ASP A 123 -12.46 -8.43 6.48
CA ASP A 123 -12.30 -9.77 7.04
C ASP A 123 -10.97 -10.32 6.52
N VAL A 124 -9.92 -10.21 7.34
CA VAL A 124 -8.57 -10.73 7.06
C VAL A 124 -8.59 -12.27 6.94
N ASP A 125 -9.73 -12.89 7.24
CA ASP A 125 -9.89 -14.33 7.37
C ASP A 125 -10.09 -15.09 6.05
N SER A 126 -10.20 -14.42 4.90
CA SER A 126 -10.52 -15.11 3.63
C SER A 126 -9.32 -15.39 2.72
N TRP A 127 -8.07 -15.16 3.17
CA TRP A 127 -6.85 -15.51 2.42
C TRP A 127 -5.91 -16.51 3.11
N TRP A 128 -6.11 -16.81 4.40
CA TRP A 128 -5.24 -17.71 5.19
C TRP A 128 -5.86 -19.06 5.58
N VAL A 129 -7.11 -19.34 5.18
CA VAL A 129 -7.76 -20.62 5.43
C VAL A 129 -8.01 -21.33 4.11
N GLN A 130 -6.94 -21.85 3.50
CA GLN A 130 -7.03 -22.92 2.51
C GLN A 130 -5.69 -23.64 2.45
N GLU A 131 -5.47 -24.51 3.43
CA GLU A 131 -4.57 -25.67 3.32
C GLU A 131 -5.24 -26.88 3.98
#